data_AF-A0A543BQN8-F1
#
_entry.id   AF-A0A543BQN8-F1
#
_cell.length_a   1.000
_cell.length_b   1.000
_cell.length_c   1.000
_cell.angle_alpha   90.00
_cell.angle_beta   90.00
_cell.angle_gamma   90.00
#
_symmetry.space_group_name_H-M   'P 1'
#
loop_
_entity.id
_entity.type
_entity.pdbx_description
1 polymer ?
#
loop_
_entity_poly.entity_id
_entity_poly.type
_entity_poly.pdbx_seq_one_letter_code
_entity_poly.pdbx_strand_id
1 'polypeptide(L)'
;MAFDEIFDLDKTRDRSLLRDPDATMLAGELDAVVGRRRRARVSAGAGQDVPRLVAMVEAAAADRVPATVSPEPGATRRAPRHIDWMTVIAGGLAVVAVAVASTLTAVQIATASPVGDALVLLESDEEALASAEQSLSFSRDRIEQQQETGQARAAALWTNLAALTPASEEMRFVGAEALAAVNAAAVTYQAALDAAVLPEALPAWKPTKTDEDSLASVATALDEVQERSVLVDAATVELRDVRTAVERADDEFTAALDTFAVALGSGLQAELDASPDPEQALRDAVQAASARATAADLTTQEGAAALRAYVDSVRALRADQLRIAVELEEESSQNGTWNPGTQTESPTPTDPTTPTNPGTGNPGTGNPGTGNPGPTDPGPTDPEPTDPEPTDPVG
;
A
#
# COMPACT_ATOMS: atom_id res chain seq x y z
N MET A 1 32.51 3.06 -33.01
CA MET A 1 32.79 3.37 -31.60
C MET A 1 32.01 2.38 -30.79
N ALA A 2 32.72 1.39 -30.24
CA ALA A 2 32.16 0.27 -29.51
C ALA A 2 32.31 0.56 -28.01
N PHE A 3 31.22 0.38 -27.26
CA PHE A 3 31.24 0.31 -25.80
C PHE A 3 30.81 -1.10 -25.43
N ASP A 4 31.80 -1.90 -25.08
CA ASP A 4 31.68 -3.28 -24.63
C ASP A 4 32.54 -3.36 -23.37
N GLU A 5 31.93 -3.24 -22.19
CA GLU A 5 32.51 -3.62 -20.89
C GLU A 5 31.42 -3.60 -19.81
N ILE A 6 30.72 -4.74 -19.72
CA ILE A 6 29.80 -5.08 -18.63
C ILE A 6 30.64 -5.72 -17.51
N PHE A 7 30.51 -5.16 -16.31
CA PHE A 7 31.10 -5.66 -15.08
C PHE A 7 30.57 -7.06 -14.73
N ASP A 8 31.47 -8.04 -14.75
CA ASP A 8 31.29 -9.38 -14.21
C ASP A 8 31.70 -9.35 -12.73
N LEU A 9 30.72 -9.12 -11.84
CA LEU A 9 30.91 -8.99 -10.39
C LEU A 9 30.15 -10.11 -9.65
N ASP A 10 30.42 -11.35 -10.03
CA ASP A 10 30.06 -12.50 -9.18
C ASP A 10 31.08 -13.64 -9.32
N LYS A 11 32.03 -13.69 -8.36
CA LYS A 11 32.73 -14.92 -7.98
C LYS A 11 33.48 -14.77 -6.65
N THR A 12 33.04 -15.57 -5.69
CA THR A 12 33.80 -16.16 -4.57
C THR A 12 34.33 -15.22 -3.48
N ARG A 13 33.47 -14.86 -2.52
CA ARG A 13 33.88 -14.52 -1.15
C ARG A 13 34.22 -15.80 -0.38
N ASP A 14 35.49 -16.18 -0.45
CA ASP A 14 36.08 -17.21 0.41
C ASP A 14 36.26 -16.66 1.83
N ARG A 15 35.35 -17.04 2.75
CA ARG A 15 35.35 -16.62 4.17
C ARG A 15 36.33 -17.40 5.05
N SER A 16 37.21 -18.22 4.47
CA SER A 16 38.11 -19.11 5.23
C SER A 16 39.45 -18.48 5.66
N LEU A 17 39.79 -17.26 5.22
CA LEU A 17 41.08 -16.61 5.50
C LEU A 17 41.09 -15.59 6.66
N LEU A 18 39.98 -15.36 7.37
CA LEU A 18 39.89 -14.38 8.47
C LEU A 18 40.27 -14.94 9.86
N ARG A 19 41.20 -15.89 9.92
CA ARG A 19 41.77 -16.37 11.19
C ARG A 19 43.23 -15.95 11.31
N ASP A 20 43.41 -14.65 11.45
CA ASP A 20 44.71 -14.00 11.55
C ASP A 20 45.21 -14.06 13.02
N PRO A 21 46.35 -14.72 13.33
CA PRO A 21 46.93 -14.76 14.67
C PRO A 21 47.57 -13.43 15.11
N ASP A 22 47.66 -12.43 14.23
CA ASP A 22 48.33 -11.14 14.47
C ASP A 22 47.47 -10.09 15.22
N ALA A 23 46.20 -10.38 15.51
CA ALA A 23 45.34 -9.47 16.29
C ALA A 23 45.81 -9.24 17.75
N THR A 24 46.73 -10.06 18.26
CA THR A 24 47.27 -9.89 19.62
C THR A 24 48.45 -8.91 19.69
N MET A 25 49.20 -8.68 18.61
CA MET A 25 50.30 -7.72 18.62
C MET A 25 49.82 -6.26 18.51
N LEU A 26 48.72 -6.02 17.79
CA LEU A 26 48.12 -4.68 17.67
C LEU A 26 47.49 -4.15 18.98
N ALA A 27 47.09 -5.04 19.89
CA ALA A 27 46.50 -4.63 21.18
C ALA A 27 47.55 -4.00 22.12
N GLY A 28 48.82 -4.41 22.03
CA GLY A 28 49.90 -3.85 22.86
C GLY A 28 50.36 -2.47 22.40
N GLU A 29 50.32 -2.21 21.08
CA GLU A 29 50.74 -0.94 20.49
C GLU A 29 49.69 0.16 20.68
N LEU A 30 48.40 -0.18 20.66
CA LEU A 30 47.31 0.75 20.99
C LEU A 30 47.35 1.23 22.46
N ASP A 31 47.73 0.36 23.40
CA ASP A 31 47.86 0.72 24.82
C ASP A 31 49.04 1.68 25.08
N ALA A 32 50.02 1.73 24.17
CA ALA A 32 51.13 2.68 24.21
C ALA A 32 50.77 4.08 23.67
N VAL A 33 49.85 4.16 22.70
CA VAL A 33 49.42 5.42 22.08
C VAL A 33 48.26 6.09 22.83
N VAL A 34 47.33 5.30 23.38
CA VAL A 34 46.10 5.83 24.03
C VAL A 34 46.25 5.94 25.55
N GLY A 35 47.33 5.40 26.11
CA GLY A 35 47.57 5.33 27.55
C GLY A 35 46.72 4.23 28.22
N ARG A 36 47.30 3.59 29.26
CA ARG A 36 46.63 2.49 29.99
C ARG A 36 45.21 2.88 30.38
N ARG A 37 44.24 2.11 29.88
CA ARG A 37 42.83 2.21 30.29
C ARG A 37 42.75 2.26 31.81
N ARG A 38 42.22 3.37 32.36
CA ARG A 38 41.86 3.44 33.77
C ARG A 38 40.80 2.37 34.01
N ARG A 39 41.20 1.25 34.62
CA ARG A 39 40.25 0.30 35.20
C ARG A 39 39.54 1.04 36.32
N ALA A 40 38.37 1.60 36.02
CA ALA A 40 37.44 2.04 37.04
C ALA A 40 37.19 0.84 37.93
N ARG A 41 37.62 0.91 39.20
CA ARG A 41 37.16 -0.01 40.22
C ARG A 41 35.68 0.29 40.39
N VAL A 42 34.85 -0.47 39.67
CA VAL A 42 33.42 -0.55 39.94
C VAL A 42 33.31 -1.00 41.40
N SER A 43 32.73 -0.14 42.24
CA SER A 43 32.41 -0.50 43.61
C SER A 43 31.47 -1.70 43.57
N ALA A 44 31.80 -2.73 44.33
CA ALA A 44 30.96 -3.92 44.48
C ALA A 44 29.64 -3.51 45.14
N GLY A 45 28.64 -3.14 44.33
CA GLY A 45 27.35 -2.64 44.79
C GLY A 45 26.41 -2.18 43.68
N ALA A 46 26.94 -1.67 42.55
CA ALA A 46 26.14 -1.08 41.46
C ALA A 46 25.36 -2.09 40.57
N GLY A 47 25.27 -3.37 40.96
CA GLY A 47 24.57 -4.42 40.21
C GLY A 47 23.26 -4.90 40.83
N GLN A 48 22.89 -4.43 42.04
CA GLN A 48 21.70 -4.90 42.75
C GLN A 48 20.41 -4.15 42.39
N ASP A 49 20.51 -3.00 41.71
CA ASP A 49 19.33 -2.20 41.36
C ASP A 49 18.71 -2.58 40.01
N VAL A 50 19.45 -3.28 39.13
CA VAL A 50 18.93 -3.72 37.83
C VAL A 50 17.77 -4.71 37.98
N PRO A 51 17.82 -5.75 38.84
CA PRO A 51 16.66 -6.62 39.07
C PRO A 51 15.46 -5.89 39.66
N ARG A 52 15.70 -4.84 40.46
CA ARG A 52 14.64 -4.04 41.09
C ARG A 52 13.95 -3.13 40.09
N LEU A 53 14.71 -2.51 39.18
CA LEU A 53 14.18 -1.71 38.08
C LEU A 53 13.40 -2.57 37.08
N VAL A 54 13.92 -3.76 36.74
CA VAL A 54 13.20 -4.73 35.90
C VAL A 54 11.89 -5.16 36.57
N ALA A 55 11.90 -5.45 37.87
CA ALA A 55 10.69 -5.80 38.61
C ALA A 55 9.67 -4.65 38.70
N MET A 56 10.13 -3.39 38.82
CA MET A 56 9.24 -2.21 38.80
C MET A 56 8.61 -2.00 37.42
N VAL A 57 9.37 -2.19 36.34
CA VAL A 57 8.85 -2.08 34.97
C VAL A 57 7.88 -3.22 34.64
N GLU A 58 8.18 -4.44 35.07
CA GLU A 58 7.26 -5.58 34.94
C GLU A 58 5.98 -5.39 35.76
N ALA A 59 6.07 -4.86 36.98
CA ALA A 59 4.90 -4.54 37.79
C ALA A 59 4.04 -3.43 37.15
N ALA A 60 4.66 -2.37 36.64
CA ALA A 60 3.95 -1.30 35.93
C ALA A 60 3.33 -1.77 34.60
N ALA A 61 3.95 -2.74 33.92
CA ALA A 61 3.38 -3.36 32.73
C ALA A 61 2.20 -4.30 33.08
N ALA A 62 2.28 -5.01 34.20
CA ALA A 62 1.21 -5.88 34.68
C ALA A 62 -0.03 -5.10 35.19
N ASP A 63 0.15 -3.87 35.68
CA ASP A 63 -0.95 -3.03 36.20
C ASP A 63 -1.71 -2.26 35.10
N ARG A 64 -1.28 -2.37 33.83
CA ARG A 64 -1.97 -1.80 32.66
C ARG A 64 -3.04 -2.74 32.08
N VAL A 65 -3.75 -3.49 32.92
CA VAL A 65 -4.94 -4.23 32.45
C VAL A 65 -6.08 -3.23 32.31
N PRO A 66 -6.63 -3.00 31.09
CA PRO A 66 -7.79 -2.14 30.94
C PRO A 66 -8.97 -2.75 31.72
N ALA A 67 -9.68 -1.89 32.46
CA ALA A 67 -10.91 -2.27 33.14
C ALA A 67 -11.85 -2.99 32.14
N THR A 68 -12.13 -4.26 32.42
CA THR A 68 -13.06 -5.08 31.63
C THR A 68 -14.46 -4.50 31.77
N VAL A 69 -14.91 -3.76 30.76
CA VAL A 69 -16.33 -3.54 30.52
C VAL A 69 -16.88 -4.86 29.96
N SER A 70 -17.86 -5.44 30.66
CA SER A 70 -18.54 -6.68 30.23
C SER A 70 -19.03 -6.58 28.78
N PRO A 71 -18.72 -7.58 27.91
CA PRO A 71 -19.22 -7.56 26.56
C PRO A 71 -20.61 -8.20 26.46
N GLU A 72 -21.48 -7.53 25.71
CA GLU A 72 -22.67 -8.11 25.08
C GLU A 72 -22.24 -9.13 24.00
N PRO A 73 -22.95 -10.25 23.80
CA PRO A 73 -22.51 -11.28 22.86
C PRO A 73 -23.00 -10.98 21.44
N GLY A 74 -22.07 -10.59 20.57
CA GLY A 74 -22.27 -10.73 19.12
C GLY A 74 -21.50 -9.71 18.28
N ALA A 75 -20.32 -10.08 17.78
CA ALA A 75 -19.85 -9.75 16.42
C ALA A 75 -18.39 -10.19 16.21
N THR A 76 -18.19 -10.98 15.15
CA THR A 76 -17.03 -11.11 14.25
C THR A 76 -15.61 -10.85 14.79
N ARG A 77 -14.78 -11.90 14.71
CA ARG A 77 -13.32 -11.88 14.94
C ARG A 77 -12.66 -10.77 14.12
N ARG A 78 -12.16 -9.72 14.79
CA ARG A 78 -11.18 -8.78 14.21
C ARG A 78 -9.81 -9.44 14.13
N ALA A 79 -9.12 -9.20 13.01
CA ALA A 79 -7.74 -9.62 12.79
C ALA A 79 -6.79 -9.02 13.86
N PRO A 80 -5.70 -9.72 14.21
CA PRO A 80 -4.74 -9.25 15.19
C PRO A 80 -4.08 -7.95 14.70
N ARG A 81 -4.21 -6.88 15.49
CA ARG A 81 -3.46 -5.64 15.24
C ARG A 81 -1.98 -5.90 15.54
N HIS A 82 -1.14 -5.71 14.53
CA HIS A 82 0.31 -5.67 14.72
C HIS A 82 0.64 -4.46 15.58
N ILE A 83 1.12 -4.72 16.79
CA ILE A 83 1.70 -3.68 17.66
C ILE A 83 3.06 -3.37 17.05
N ASP A 84 3.21 -2.16 16.51
CA ASP A 84 4.50 -1.68 16.02
C ASP A 84 5.42 -1.43 17.22
N TRP A 85 6.30 -2.40 17.47
CA TRP A 85 7.23 -2.40 18.60
C TRP A 85 8.24 -1.25 18.53
N MET A 86 8.43 -0.62 17.37
CA MET A 86 9.34 0.51 17.21
C MET A 86 8.83 1.79 17.89
N THR A 87 7.51 2.04 17.89
CA THR A 87 6.89 3.18 18.58
C THR A 87 6.91 3.03 20.10
N VAL A 88 6.91 1.78 20.60
CA VAL A 88 7.07 1.45 22.02
C VAL A 88 8.52 1.70 22.48
N ILE A 89 9.50 1.46 21.61
CA ILE A 89 10.93 1.69 21.91
C ILE A 89 11.25 3.18 21.99
N ALA A 90 10.67 4.01 21.12
CA ALA A 90 10.83 5.47 21.18
C ALA A 90 10.22 6.08 22.44
N GLY A 91 9.02 5.63 22.85
CA GLY A 91 8.41 6.04 24.12
C GLY A 91 9.17 5.51 25.36
N GLY A 92 9.84 4.37 25.24
CA GLY A 92 10.62 3.76 26.33
C GLY A 92 11.93 4.50 26.65
N LEU A 93 12.61 5.04 25.63
CA LEU A 93 13.86 5.80 25.84
C LEU A 93 13.63 7.13 26.56
N ALA A 94 12.50 7.80 26.32
CA ALA A 94 12.13 9.03 27.03
C ALA A 94 11.89 8.80 28.54
N VAL A 95 11.28 7.66 28.92
CA VAL A 95 11.00 7.34 30.32
C VAL A 95 12.26 6.92 31.10
N VAL A 96 13.24 6.32 30.42
CA VAL A 96 14.51 5.91 31.05
C VAL A 96 15.41 7.12 31.34
N ALA A 97 15.39 8.17 30.51
CA ALA A 97 16.13 9.41 30.79
C ALA A 97 15.61 10.11 32.06
N VAL A 98 14.29 10.19 32.24
CA VAL A 98 13.65 10.80 33.43
C VAL A 98 13.87 9.98 34.71
N ALA A 99 14.01 8.65 34.61
CA ALA A 99 14.22 7.78 35.77
C ALA A 99 15.67 7.76 36.29
N VAL A 100 16.67 8.05 35.45
CA VAL A 100 18.08 8.06 35.86
C VAL A 100 18.46 9.35 36.60
N ALA A 101 17.83 10.49 36.28
CA ALA A 101 18.09 11.76 36.95
C ALA A 101 17.57 11.82 38.41
N SER A 102 16.53 11.05 38.75
CA SER A 102 15.82 11.17 40.04
C SER A 102 16.45 10.41 41.22
N THR A 103 17.52 9.61 41.01
CA THR A 103 18.06 8.73 42.07
C THR A 103 19.37 9.19 42.72
N LEU A 104 20.02 10.27 42.26
CA LEU A 104 21.34 10.68 42.76
C LEU A 104 21.38 11.91 43.70
N THR A 105 20.27 12.60 43.95
CA THR A 105 20.23 13.89 44.67
C THR A 105 19.87 13.82 46.16
N ALA A 106 19.99 12.67 46.84
CA ALA A 106 19.49 12.54 48.21
C ALA A 106 20.48 12.87 49.36
N VAL A 107 21.77 13.17 49.12
CA VAL A 107 22.77 13.17 50.23
C VAL A 107 23.64 14.43 50.40
N GLN A 108 23.43 15.55 49.68
CA GLN A 108 24.15 16.82 49.96
C GLN A 108 23.26 18.08 50.09
N ILE A 109 21.99 17.91 50.46
CA ILE A 109 21.08 19.03 50.74
C ILE A 109 21.39 19.61 52.13
N ALA A 110 22.38 20.47 52.22
CA ALA A 110 22.53 21.39 53.35
C ALA A 110 23.18 22.74 52.97
N THR A 111 23.73 22.89 51.76
CA THR A 111 24.34 24.15 51.30
C THR A 111 24.12 24.47 49.82
N ALA A 112 23.25 23.72 49.12
CA ALA A 112 22.94 24.00 47.72
C ALA A 112 22.27 25.38 47.59
N SER A 113 22.82 26.25 46.75
CA SER A 113 22.17 27.51 46.46
C SER A 113 20.93 27.22 45.61
N PRO A 114 19.80 27.92 45.81
CA PRO A 114 18.61 27.74 44.99
C PRO A 114 18.86 28.02 43.50
N VAL A 115 19.91 28.78 43.19
CA VAL A 115 20.35 29.03 41.81
C VAL A 115 20.97 27.78 41.18
N GLY A 116 21.78 27.04 41.93
CA GLY A 116 22.40 25.81 41.44
C GLY A 116 21.36 24.74 41.08
N ASP A 117 20.34 24.57 41.92
CA ASP A 117 19.25 23.62 41.64
C ASP A 117 18.45 24.03 40.39
N ALA A 118 18.20 25.34 40.21
CA ALA A 118 17.48 25.86 39.04
C ALA A 118 18.30 25.74 37.74
N LEU A 119 19.63 25.88 37.80
CA LEU A 119 20.51 25.67 36.65
C LEU A 119 20.54 24.21 36.20
N VAL A 120 20.58 23.26 37.14
CA VAL A 120 20.52 21.82 36.82
C VAL A 120 19.19 21.46 36.16
N LEU A 121 18.08 22.06 36.64
CA LEU A 121 16.78 21.89 36.00
C LEU A 121 16.76 22.48 34.59
N LEU A 122 17.29 23.69 34.41
CA LEU A 122 17.39 24.33 33.10
C LEU A 122 18.19 23.45 32.12
N GLU A 123 19.39 23.00 32.50
CA GLU A 123 20.21 22.12 31.66
C GLU A 123 19.45 20.82 31.27
N SER A 124 18.74 20.22 32.22
CA SER A 124 17.90 19.04 31.95
C SER A 124 16.76 19.33 30.96
N ASP A 125 16.08 20.47 31.10
CA ASP A 125 14.97 20.85 30.21
C ASP A 125 15.48 21.23 28.81
N GLU A 126 16.65 21.88 28.74
CA GLU A 126 17.34 22.19 27.50
C GLU A 126 17.77 20.93 26.72
N GLU A 127 18.31 19.92 27.41
CA GLU A 127 18.65 18.62 26.81
C GLU A 127 17.40 17.87 26.33
N ALA A 128 16.33 17.89 27.13
CA ALA A 128 15.05 17.27 26.76
C ALA A 128 14.46 17.94 25.52
N LEU A 129 14.51 19.28 25.46
CA LEU A 129 14.06 20.05 24.30
C LEU A 129 14.89 19.72 23.04
N ALA A 130 16.22 19.69 23.15
CA ALA A 130 17.09 19.35 22.03
C ALA A 130 16.80 17.95 21.47
N SER A 131 16.57 16.97 22.35
CA SER A 131 16.16 15.61 21.97
C SER A 131 14.79 15.59 21.26
N ALA A 132 13.83 16.37 21.76
CA ALA A 132 12.50 16.50 21.16
C ALA A 132 12.56 17.13 19.75
N GLU A 133 13.35 18.19 19.56
CA GLU A 133 13.57 18.79 18.24
C GLU A 133 14.24 17.83 17.25
N GLN A 134 15.21 17.04 17.71
CA GLN A 134 15.85 16.03 16.88
C GLN A 134 14.86 14.93 16.45
N SER A 135 14.02 14.47 17.38
CA SER A 135 12.95 13.50 17.09
C SER A 135 11.92 14.05 16.10
N LEU A 136 11.56 15.34 16.22
CA LEU A 136 10.70 16.04 15.30
C LEU A 136 11.29 16.07 13.88
N SER A 137 12.59 16.42 13.76
CA SER A 137 13.30 16.42 12.47
C SER A 137 13.30 15.05 11.82
N PHE A 138 13.65 13.99 12.56
CA PHE A 138 13.65 12.63 12.00
C PHE A 138 12.25 12.17 11.56
N SER A 139 11.22 12.56 12.32
CA SER A 139 9.83 12.23 11.98
C SER A 139 9.40 12.94 10.70
N ARG A 140 9.77 14.21 10.55
CA ARG A 140 9.55 14.98 9.31
C ARG A 140 10.23 14.32 8.11
N ASP A 141 11.53 14.06 8.20
CA ASP A 141 12.32 13.49 7.10
C ASP A 141 11.77 12.13 6.66
N ARG A 142 11.30 11.32 7.61
CA ARG A 142 10.68 10.03 7.32
C ARG A 142 9.36 10.18 6.55
N ILE A 143 8.51 11.14 6.90
CA ILE A 143 7.25 11.38 6.19
C ILE A 143 7.54 11.93 4.79
N GLU A 144 8.51 12.83 4.66
CA GLU A 144 8.96 13.35 3.35
C GLU A 144 9.42 12.19 2.44
N GLN A 145 10.29 11.31 2.94
CA GLN A 145 10.71 10.11 2.21
C GLN A 145 9.53 9.19 1.83
N GLN A 146 8.54 9.06 2.71
CA GLN A 146 7.34 8.28 2.45
C GLN A 146 6.49 8.90 1.34
N GLN A 147 6.35 10.23 1.32
CA GLN A 147 5.66 10.97 0.24
C GLN A 147 6.39 10.80 -1.09
N GLU A 148 7.71 10.98 -1.14
CA GLU A 148 8.51 10.78 -2.35
C GLU A 148 8.37 9.34 -2.90
N THR A 149 8.45 8.35 -2.02
CA THR A 149 8.28 6.94 -2.38
C THR A 149 6.86 6.67 -2.90
N GLY A 150 5.84 7.23 -2.25
CA GLY A 150 4.45 7.11 -2.68
C GLY A 150 4.20 7.75 -4.05
N GLN A 151 4.72 8.96 -4.28
CA GLN A 151 4.65 9.63 -5.58
C GLN A 151 5.33 8.81 -6.68
N ALA A 152 6.51 8.24 -6.41
CA ALA A 152 7.19 7.36 -7.36
C ALA A 152 6.39 6.10 -7.68
N ARG A 153 5.78 5.45 -6.67
CA ARG A 153 4.91 4.27 -6.84
C ARG A 153 3.69 4.59 -7.69
N ALA A 154 3.02 5.72 -7.43
CA ALA A 154 1.89 6.18 -8.23
C ALA A 154 2.31 6.38 -9.69
N ALA A 155 3.37 7.16 -9.93
CA ALA A 155 3.87 7.45 -11.28
C ALA A 155 4.31 6.17 -12.04
N ALA A 156 4.91 5.22 -11.35
CA ALA A 156 5.28 3.93 -11.93
C ALA A 156 4.03 3.13 -12.35
N LEU A 157 2.99 3.09 -11.51
CA LEU A 157 1.71 2.49 -11.87
C LEU A 157 1.10 3.15 -13.12
N TRP A 158 1.05 4.48 -13.18
CA TRP A 158 0.55 5.21 -14.36
C TRP A 158 1.29 4.79 -15.63
N THR A 159 2.62 4.74 -15.57
CA THR A 159 3.46 4.33 -16.69
C THR A 159 3.17 2.89 -17.10
N ASN A 160 3.01 2.00 -16.12
CA ASN A 160 2.71 0.59 -16.35
C ASN A 160 1.33 0.40 -16.98
N LEU A 161 0.31 1.11 -16.50
CA LEU A 161 -1.05 1.03 -17.02
C LEU A 161 -1.18 1.69 -18.41
N ALA A 162 -0.49 2.80 -18.65
CA ALA A 162 -0.45 3.45 -19.96
C ALA A 162 0.13 2.53 -21.04
N ALA A 163 1.13 1.69 -20.69
CA ALA A 163 1.68 0.70 -21.61
C ALA A 163 0.68 -0.42 -21.99
N LEU A 164 -0.41 -0.56 -21.24
CA LEU A 164 -1.49 -1.53 -21.48
C LEU A 164 -2.69 -0.92 -22.19
N THR A 165 -2.57 0.32 -22.68
CA THR A 165 -3.64 1.06 -23.33
C THR A 165 -3.51 0.91 -24.85
N PRO A 166 -4.04 -0.16 -25.49
CA PRO A 166 -4.20 -0.19 -26.94
C PRO A 166 -5.40 0.65 -27.36
N ALA A 167 -5.40 1.08 -28.62
CA ALA A 167 -6.48 1.86 -29.23
C ALA A 167 -7.82 1.07 -29.20
N SER A 168 -8.68 1.44 -28.26
CA SER A 168 -10.15 1.36 -28.24
C SER A 168 -10.90 0.00 -28.27
N GLU A 169 -10.40 -1.10 -28.85
CA GLU A 169 -11.16 -2.39 -28.83
C GLU A 169 -10.51 -3.49 -27.96
N GLU A 170 -9.19 -3.42 -27.82
CA GLU A 170 -8.38 -4.31 -27.00
C GLU A 170 -8.40 -3.95 -25.49
N MET A 171 -9.35 -3.15 -25.00
CA MET A 171 -9.40 -2.77 -23.57
C MET A 171 -10.41 -3.55 -22.74
N ARG A 172 -11.23 -4.40 -23.38
CA ARG A 172 -12.24 -5.21 -22.67
C ARG A 172 -11.66 -6.24 -21.70
N PHE A 173 -10.36 -6.56 -21.79
CA PHE A 173 -9.75 -7.69 -21.06
C PHE A 173 -9.50 -7.43 -19.58
N VAL A 174 -9.15 -6.20 -19.23
CA VAL A 174 -8.79 -5.82 -17.86
C VAL A 174 -10.03 -5.38 -17.06
N GLY A 175 -11.20 -5.34 -17.72
CA GLY A 175 -12.39 -4.69 -17.21
C GLY A 175 -12.20 -3.17 -17.22
N ALA A 176 -12.83 -2.48 -18.18
CA ALA A 176 -12.67 -1.02 -18.32
C ALA A 176 -13.00 -0.27 -17.02
N GLU A 177 -13.98 -0.77 -16.25
CA GLU A 177 -14.35 -0.24 -14.94
C GLU A 177 -13.25 -0.43 -13.89
N ALA A 178 -12.63 -1.62 -13.82
CA ALA A 178 -11.54 -1.88 -12.88
C ALA A 178 -10.29 -1.04 -13.21
N LEU A 179 -9.98 -0.90 -14.50
CA LEU A 179 -8.88 -0.03 -14.96
C LEU A 179 -9.16 1.45 -14.66
N ALA A 180 -10.40 1.91 -14.85
CA ALA A 180 -10.79 3.27 -14.50
C ALA A 180 -10.71 3.50 -12.98
N ALA A 181 -11.15 2.52 -12.18
CA ALA A 181 -11.12 2.59 -10.73
C ALA A 181 -9.68 2.65 -10.18
N VAL A 182 -8.76 1.82 -10.69
CA VAL A 182 -7.36 1.84 -10.23
C VAL A 182 -6.63 3.12 -10.67
N ASN A 183 -6.92 3.67 -11.85
CA ASN A 183 -6.41 4.98 -12.26
C ASN A 183 -6.95 6.10 -11.36
N ALA A 184 -8.25 6.10 -11.06
CA ALA A 184 -8.86 7.07 -10.16
C ALA A 184 -8.28 6.97 -8.73
N ALA A 185 -7.98 5.76 -8.26
CA ALA A 185 -7.31 5.53 -6.99
C ALA A 185 -5.88 6.10 -7.01
N ALA A 186 -5.14 5.95 -8.11
CA ALA A 186 -3.82 6.55 -8.27
C ALA A 186 -3.85 8.09 -8.26
N VAL A 187 -4.84 8.71 -8.92
CA VAL A 187 -5.08 10.18 -8.83
C VAL A 187 -5.35 10.58 -7.38
N THR A 188 -6.28 9.88 -6.72
CA THR A 188 -6.70 10.19 -5.34
C THR A 188 -5.53 10.05 -4.37
N TYR A 189 -4.72 9.01 -4.52
CA TYR A 189 -3.52 8.79 -3.71
C TYR A 189 -2.51 9.93 -3.90
N GLN A 190 -2.22 10.31 -5.15
CA GLN A 190 -1.31 11.42 -5.42
C GLN A 190 -1.82 12.74 -4.85
N ALA A 191 -3.11 13.04 -5.02
CA ALA A 191 -3.73 14.22 -4.43
C ALA A 191 -3.68 14.21 -2.89
N ALA A 192 -3.83 13.05 -2.25
CA ALA A 192 -3.72 12.89 -0.80
C ALA A 192 -2.27 13.12 -0.31
N LEU A 193 -1.28 12.62 -1.05
CA LEU A 193 0.13 12.88 -0.74
C LEU A 193 0.48 14.37 -0.89
N ASP A 194 -0.02 15.03 -1.94
CA ASP A 194 0.21 16.46 -2.17
C ASP A 194 -0.52 17.35 -1.15
N ALA A 195 -1.69 16.90 -0.65
CA ALA A 195 -2.44 17.58 0.40
C ALA A 195 -1.84 17.40 1.81
N ALA A 196 -0.99 16.39 2.01
CA ALA A 196 -0.33 16.09 3.27
C ALA A 196 0.85 17.06 3.51
N VAL A 197 0.55 18.34 3.76
CA VAL A 197 1.56 19.38 3.95
C VAL A 197 2.29 19.19 5.29
N LEU A 198 3.61 19.05 5.22
CA LEU A 198 4.45 19.00 6.42
C LEU A 198 4.47 20.36 7.14
N PRO A 199 4.39 20.39 8.48
CA PRO A 199 4.52 21.62 9.25
C PRO A 199 5.85 22.31 8.94
N GLU A 200 5.93 23.63 9.12
CA GLU A 200 7.19 24.35 8.90
C GLU A 200 8.29 23.85 9.85
N ALA A 201 9.53 23.78 9.37
CA ALA A 201 10.65 23.37 10.21
C ALA A 201 10.89 24.46 11.26
N LEU A 202 10.86 24.07 12.53
CA LEU A 202 11.16 25.02 13.59
C LEU A 202 12.60 25.53 13.44
N PRO A 203 12.86 26.84 13.61
CA PRO A 203 14.21 27.39 13.49
C PRO A 203 15.10 26.82 14.59
N ALA A 204 16.35 26.43 14.29
CA ALA A 204 17.22 25.81 15.28
C ALA A 204 17.25 26.57 16.62
N TRP A 205 16.90 25.88 17.72
CA TRP A 205 16.89 26.49 19.04
C TRP A 205 18.31 26.85 19.48
N LYS A 206 18.44 28.01 20.11
CA LYS A 206 19.69 28.53 20.65
C LYS A 206 19.43 28.95 22.08
N PRO A 207 20.07 28.31 23.07
CA PRO A 207 19.93 28.74 24.46
C PRO A 207 20.33 30.21 24.59
N THR A 208 19.52 30.99 25.28
CA THR A 208 19.86 32.36 25.64
C THR A 208 21.00 32.33 26.65
N LYS A 209 21.90 33.32 26.58
CA LYS A 209 22.99 33.42 27.55
C LYS A 209 22.42 33.73 28.94
N THR A 210 22.45 32.74 29.83
CA THR A 210 21.96 32.85 31.20
C THR A 210 23.04 33.38 32.13
N ASP A 211 22.69 34.32 33.00
CA ASP A 211 23.53 34.74 34.13
C ASP A 211 23.35 33.75 35.29
N GLU A 212 24.34 32.88 35.47
CA GLU A 212 24.35 31.79 36.46
C GLU A 212 24.29 32.27 37.91
N ASP A 213 24.55 33.56 38.19
CA ASP A 213 24.43 34.13 39.52
C ASP A 213 23.06 34.77 39.79
N SER A 214 22.16 34.77 38.79
CA SER A 214 20.88 35.46 38.80
C SER A 214 19.70 34.51 38.64
N LEU A 215 18.95 34.28 39.73
CA LEU A 215 17.69 33.51 39.69
C LEU A 215 16.70 34.06 38.66
N ALA A 216 16.64 35.38 38.49
CA ALA A 216 15.76 36.00 37.51
C ALA A 216 16.17 35.63 36.08
N SER A 217 17.47 35.55 35.80
CA SER A 217 17.96 35.14 34.48
C SER A 217 17.65 33.66 34.20
N VAL A 218 17.83 32.78 35.19
CA VAL A 218 17.52 31.35 35.06
C VAL A 218 16.01 31.14 34.87
N ALA A 219 15.16 31.89 35.60
CA ALA A 219 13.72 31.83 35.42
C ALA A 219 13.29 32.24 34.00
N THR A 220 13.87 33.31 33.44
CA THR A 220 13.59 33.69 32.04
C THR A 220 14.02 32.63 31.04
N ALA A 221 15.18 31.99 31.23
CA ALA A 221 15.62 30.91 30.36
C ALA A 221 14.69 29.68 30.44
N LEU A 222 14.20 29.34 31.63
CA LEU A 222 13.19 28.29 31.81
C LEU A 222 11.88 28.63 31.10
N ASP A 223 11.41 29.87 31.20
CA ASP A 223 10.21 30.33 30.50
C ASP A 223 10.37 30.20 28.96
N GLU A 224 11.54 30.54 28.42
CA GLU A 224 11.86 30.38 26.99
C GLU A 224 11.88 28.90 26.54
N VAL A 225 12.47 28.01 27.35
CA VAL A 225 12.47 26.56 27.07
C VAL A 225 11.04 26.00 27.11
N GLN A 226 10.21 26.46 28.04
CA GLN A 226 8.79 26.07 28.13
C GLN A 226 7.97 26.59 26.96
N GLU A 227 8.18 27.84 26.54
CA GLU A 227 7.51 28.38 25.35
C GLU A 227 7.90 27.56 24.11
N ARG A 228 9.17 27.19 24.00
CA ARG A 228 9.68 26.41 22.88
C ARG A 228 9.18 24.96 22.88
N SER A 229 9.05 24.32 24.05
CA SER A 229 8.51 22.96 24.14
C SER A 229 7.04 22.90 23.69
N VAL A 230 6.23 23.93 23.98
CA VAL A 230 4.85 24.04 23.46
C VAL A 230 4.82 24.06 21.93
N LEU A 231 5.78 24.73 21.28
CA LEU A 231 5.88 24.72 19.81
C LEU A 231 6.27 23.35 19.25
N VAL A 232 7.19 22.64 19.92
CA VAL A 232 7.59 21.28 19.52
C VAL A 232 6.44 20.30 19.68
N ASP A 233 5.66 20.41 20.77
CA ASP A 233 4.48 19.58 21.01
C ASP A 233 3.40 19.81 19.95
N ALA A 234 3.13 21.08 19.60
CA ALA A 234 2.18 21.42 18.54
C ALA A 234 2.62 20.83 17.19
N ALA A 235 3.90 21.02 16.80
CA ALA A 235 4.44 20.46 15.55
C ALA A 235 4.42 18.92 15.55
N THR A 236 4.61 18.28 16.71
CA THR A 236 4.55 16.82 16.85
C THR A 236 3.13 16.29 16.63
N VAL A 237 2.10 17.00 17.13
CA VAL A 237 0.70 16.67 16.87
C VAL A 237 0.38 16.79 15.39
N GLU A 238 0.79 17.90 14.76
CA GLU A 238 0.60 18.10 13.31
C GLU A 238 1.28 17.01 12.47
N LEU A 239 2.55 16.67 12.75
CA LEU A 239 3.23 15.58 12.05
C LEU A 239 2.53 14.23 12.23
N ARG A 240 1.95 13.97 13.41
CA ARG A 240 1.20 12.73 13.65
C ARG A 240 -0.06 12.67 12.80
N ASP A 241 -0.75 13.78 12.64
CA ASP A 241 -1.95 13.87 11.80
C ASP A 241 -1.59 13.69 10.32
N VAL A 242 -0.51 14.35 9.85
CA VAL A 242 0.03 14.16 8.49
C VAL A 242 0.42 12.71 8.25
N ARG A 243 1.17 12.10 9.16
CA ARG A 243 1.54 10.68 9.08
C ARG A 243 0.32 9.78 8.96
N THR A 244 -0.70 10.00 9.80
CA THR A 244 -1.94 9.22 9.77
C THR A 244 -2.69 9.39 8.44
N ALA A 245 -2.62 10.57 7.84
CA ALA A 245 -3.19 10.82 6.52
C ALA A 245 -2.45 10.07 5.41
N VAL A 246 -1.11 10.12 5.40
CA VAL A 246 -0.28 9.40 4.43
C VAL A 246 -0.43 7.88 4.56
N GLU A 247 -0.43 7.34 5.78
CA GLU A 247 -0.64 5.91 6.03
C GLU A 247 -2.02 5.46 5.52
N ARG A 248 -3.08 6.23 5.79
CA ARG A 248 -4.42 5.93 5.27
C ARG A 248 -4.47 5.94 3.74
N ALA A 249 -3.84 6.93 3.11
CA ALA A 249 -3.79 7.03 1.67
C ALA A 249 -3.07 5.81 1.05
N ASP A 250 -2.00 5.34 1.69
CA ASP A 250 -1.26 4.14 1.25
C ASP A 250 -2.08 2.86 1.37
N ASP A 251 -2.81 2.70 2.49
CA ASP A 251 -3.73 1.57 2.71
C ASP A 251 -4.85 1.56 1.66
N GLU A 252 -5.47 2.71 1.39
CA GLU A 252 -6.55 2.85 0.40
C GLU A 252 -6.06 2.56 -1.02
N PHE A 253 -4.87 3.07 -1.38
CA PHE A 253 -4.25 2.81 -2.68
C PHE A 253 -3.89 1.32 -2.85
N THR A 254 -3.34 0.70 -1.81
CA THR A 254 -3.02 -0.74 -1.81
C THR A 254 -4.29 -1.59 -1.94
N ALA A 255 -5.36 -1.25 -1.22
CA ALA A 255 -6.64 -1.94 -1.34
C ALA A 255 -7.27 -1.82 -2.75
N ALA A 256 -7.08 -0.68 -3.42
CA ALA A 256 -7.50 -0.49 -4.81
C ALA A 256 -6.69 -1.39 -5.78
N LEU A 257 -5.38 -1.53 -5.55
CA LEU A 257 -4.54 -2.45 -6.32
C LEU A 257 -4.94 -3.91 -6.11
N ASP A 258 -5.23 -4.32 -4.87
CA ASP A 258 -5.71 -5.67 -4.57
C ASP A 258 -7.06 -5.95 -5.25
N THR A 259 -7.98 -4.97 -5.22
CA THR A 259 -9.27 -5.06 -5.90
C THR A 259 -9.10 -5.21 -7.41
N PHE A 260 -8.18 -4.45 -8.00
CA PHE A 260 -7.82 -4.56 -9.41
C PHE A 260 -7.23 -5.94 -9.73
N ALA A 261 -6.33 -6.45 -8.90
CA ALA A 261 -5.74 -7.78 -9.06
C ALA A 261 -6.81 -8.89 -9.04
N VAL A 262 -7.79 -8.81 -8.13
CA VAL A 262 -8.95 -9.72 -8.10
C VAL A 262 -9.78 -9.60 -9.38
N ALA A 263 -10.00 -8.39 -9.88
CA ALA A 263 -10.75 -8.15 -11.10
C ALA A 263 -10.10 -8.84 -12.32
N LEU A 264 -8.76 -8.81 -12.44
CA LEU A 264 -8.02 -9.54 -13.48
C LEU A 264 -8.33 -11.04 -13.47
N GLY A 265 -8.34 -11.66 -12.29
CA GLY A 265 -8.65 -13.08 -12.13
C GLY A 265 -10.09 -13.42 -12.53
N SER A 266 -11.06 -12.62 -12.06
CA SER A 266 -12.47 -12.82 -12.42
C SER A 266 -12.75 -12.58 -13.91
N GLY A 267 -12.09 -11.58 -14.51
CA GLY A 267 -12.19 -11.27 -15.94
C GLY A 267 -11.65 -12.41 -16.80
N LEU A 268 -10.51 -13.00 -16.41
CA LEU A 268 -10.00 -14.19 -17.08
C LEU A 268 -10.96 -15.36 -16.99
N GLN A 269 -11.53 -15.63 -15.80
CA GLN A 269 -12.43 -16.77 -15.65
C GLN A 269 -13.66 -16.62 -16.56
N ALA A 270 -14.25 -15.43 -16.63
CA ALA A 270 -15.35 -15.15 -17.54
C ALA A 270 -14.96 -15.36 -19.01
N GLU A 271 -13.74 -14.99 -19.39
CA GLU A 271 -13.21 -15.21 -20.75
C GLU A 271 -13.03 -16.70 -21.07
N LEU A 272 -12.49 -17.48 -20.13
CA LEU A 272 -12.34 -18.93 -20.28
C LEU A 272 -13.70 -19.63 -20.35
N ASP A 273 -14.67 -19.21 -19.53
CA ASP A 273 -16.03 -19.77 -19.53
C ASP A 273 -16.77 -19.48 -20.84
N ALA A 274 -16.51 -18.32 -21.46
CA ALA A 274 -17.04 -17.97 -22.78
C ALA A 274 -16.38 -18.77 -23.93
N SER A 275 -15.29 -19.49 -23.64
CA SER A 275 -14.39 -20.05 -24.65
C SER A 275 -14.04 -21.51 -24.33
N PRO A 276 -14.94 -22.47 -24.63
CA PRO A 276 -14.75 -23.87 -24.22
C PRO A 276 -13.72 -24.64 -25.07
N ASP A 277 -13.43 -24.18 -26.28
CA ASP A 277 -12.66 -24.91 -27.30
C ASP A 277 -11.11 -24.72 -27.34
N PRO A 278 -10.46 -23.73 -26.67
CA PRO A 278 -9.03 -23.54 -26.80
C PRO A 278 -8.24 -24.71 -26.21
N GLU A 279 -7.06 -24.95 -26.76
CA GLU A 279 -6.17 -26.02 -26.30
C GLU A 279 -5.85 -25.89 -24.80
N GLN A 280 -5.78 -27.03 -24.11
CA GLN A 280 -5.52 -27.04 -22.67
C GLN A 280 -4.21 -26.33 -22.30
N ALA A 281 -3.17 -26.47 -23.12
CA ALA A 281 -1.88 -25.81 -22.89
C ALA A 281 -1.99 -24.28 -22.92
N LEU A 282 -2.84 -23.73 -23.79
CA LEU A 282 -3.09 -22.29 -23.85
C LEU A 282 -3.88 -21.83 -22.62
N ARG A 283 -4.89 -22.58 -22.20
CA ARG A 283 -5.63 -22.30 -20.95
C ARG A 283 -4.70 -22.27 -19.74
N ASP A 284 -3.85 -23.27 -19.60
CA ASP A 284 -2.88 -23.37 -18.49
C ASP A 284 -1.89 -22.18 -18.52
N ALA A 285 -1.41 -21.80 -19.70
CA ALA A 285 -0.49 -20.67 -19.87
C ALA A 285 -1.13 -19.34 -19.47
N VAL A 286 -2.39 -19.09 -19.88
CA VAL A 286 -3.12 -17.87 -19.54
C VAL A 286 -3.43 -17.82 -18.04
N GLN A 287 -3.84 -18.95 -17.45
CA GLN A 287 -4.04 -19.06 -16.00
C GLN A 287 -2.75 -18.77 -15.22
N ALA A 288 -1.61 -19.31 -15.67
CA ALA A 288 -0.31 -19.02 -15.05
C ALA A 288 0.09 -17.54 -15.20
N ALA A 289 -0.17 -16.92 -16.35
CA ALA A 289 0.11 -15.50 -16.55
C ALA A 289 -0.77 -14.62 -15.66
N SER A 290 -2.07 -14.95 -15.51
CA SER A 290 -2.96 -14.26 -14.58
C SER A 290 -2.49 -14.40 -13.15
N ALA A 291 -2.17 -15.61 -12.69
CA ALA A 291 -1.70 -15.82 -11.32
C ALA A 291 -0.44 -15.00 -11.01
N ARG A 292 0.48 -14.86 -11.98
CA ARG A 292 1.64 -13.97 -11.84
C ARG A 292 1.24 -12.50 -11.76
N ALA A 293 0.35 -12.04 -12.63
CA ALA A 293 -0.11 -10.65 -12.61
C ALA A 293 -0.85 -10.32 -11.30
N THR A 294 -1.66 -11.24 -10.76
CA THR A 294 -2.39 -11.07 -9.50
C THR A 294 -1.46 -11.04 -8.28
N ALA A 295 -0.32 -11.73 -8.34
CA ALA A 295 0.64 -11.80 -7.24
C ALA A 295 1.72 -10.72 -7.27
N ALA A 296 1.85 -9.99 -8.39
CA ALA A 296 2.93 -9.03 -8.58
C ALA A 296 2.58 -7.63 -8.05
N ASP A 297 3.58 -6.92 -7.53
CA ASP A 297 3.44 -5.50 -7.22
C ASP A 297 3.43 -4.69 -8.52
N LEU A 298 2.24 -4.22 -8.90
CA LEU A 298 1.99 -3.47 -10.14
C LEU A 298 2.68 -2.10 -10.18
N THR A 299 3.23 -1.62 -9.06
CA THR A 299 4.03 -0.39 -8.99
C THR A 299 5.50 -0.64 -9.37
N THR A 300 5.91 -1.89 -9.61
CA THR A 300 7.27 -2.26 -9.97
C THR A 300 7.42 -2.61 -11.46
N GLN A 301 8.67 -2.69 -11.93
CA GLN A 301 8.97 -3.17 -13.28
C GLN A 301 8.57 -4.64 -13.49
N GLU A 302 8.70 -5.48 -12.45
CA GLU A 302 8.30 -6.89 -12.50
C GLU A 302 6.78 -7.02 -12.62
N GLY A 303 6.02 -6.24 -11.86
CA GLY A 303 4.56 -6.18 -12.00
C GLY A 303 4.12 -5.70 -13.37
N ALA A 304 4.81 -4.71 -13.95
CA ALA A 304 4.57 -4.27 -15.32
C ALA A 304 4.77 -5.41 -16.34
N ALA A 305 5.84 -6.19 -16.18
CA ALA A 305 6.12 -7.32 -17.06
C ALA A 305 5.10 -8.45 -16.90
N ALA A 306 4.69 -8.76 -15.66
CA ALA A 306 3.67 -9.76 -15.37
C ALA A 306 2.32 -9.37 -16.00
N LEU A 307 1.94 -8.10 -15.87
CA LEU A 307 0.67 -7.59 -16.42
C LEU A 307 0.68 -7.56 -17.95
N ARG A 308 1.80 -7.21 -18.60
CA ARG A 308 1.96 -7.35 -20.07
C ARG A 308 1.84 -8.81 -20.52
N ALA A 309 2.54 -9.72 -19.84
CA ALA A 309 2.48 -11.16 -20.15
C ALA A 309 1.06 -11.72 -20.02
N TYR A 310 0.29 -11.27 -19.02
CA TYR A 310 -1.13 -11.57 -18.89
C TYR A 310 -1.92 -11.07 -20.11
N VAL A 311 -1.82 -9.79 -20.46
CA VAL A 311 -2.52 -9.22 -21.62
C VAL A 311 -2.17 -9.94 -22.93
N ASP A 312 -0.89 -10.23 -23.15
CA ASP A 312 -0.44 -10.96 -24.35
C ASP A 312 -0.98 -12.39 -24.40
N SER A 313 -1.08 -13.06 -23.25
CA SER A 313 -1.66 -14.41 -23.15
C SER A 313 -3.15 -14.38 -23.45
N VAL A 314 -3.91 -13.41 -22.93
CA VAL A 314 -5.33 -13.25 -23.25
C VAL A 314 -5.53 -12.91 -24.73
N ARG A 315 -4.67 -12.07 -25.33
CA ARG A 315 -4.71 -11.79 -26.78
C ARG A 315 -4.49 -13.07 -27.59
N ALA A 316 -3.52 -13.90 -27.21
CA ALA A 316 -3.26 -15.19 -27.85
C ALA A 316 -4.46 -16.15 -27.74
N LEU A 317 -5.11 -16.20 -26.57
CA LEU A 317 -6.33 -16.99 -26.34
C LEU A 317 -7.45 -16.62 -27.32
N ARG A 318 -7.71 -15.32 -27.51
CA ARG A 318 -8.75 -14.86 -28.44
C ARG A 318 -8.38 -15.05 -29.91
N ALA A 319 -7.10 -14.87 -30.26
CA ALA A 319 -6.64 -15.15 -31.61
C ALA A 319 -6.87 -16.62 -31.99
N ASP A 320 -6.66 -17.54 -31.03
CA ASP A 320 -6.95 -18.96 -31.18
C ASP A 320 -8.46 -19.22 -31.35
N GLN A 321 -9.31 -18.58 -30.54
CA GLN A 321 -10.77 -18.67 -30.69
C GLN A 321 -11.27 -18.19 -32.05
N LEU A 322 -10.76 -17.06 -32.54
CA LEU A 322 -11.11 -16.54 -33.86
C LEU A 322 -10.68 -17.51 -34.97
N ARG A 323 -9.48 -18.12 -34.84
CA ARG A 323 -9.03 -19.15 -35.77
C ARG A 323 -9.99 -20.34 -35.79
N ILE A 324 -10.35 -20.87 -34.61
CA ILE A 324 -11.28 -22.01 -34.49
C ILE A 324 -12.66 -21.66 -35.08
N ALA A 325 -13.18 -20.45 -34.81
CA ALA A 325 -14.46 -20.02 -35.35
C ALA A 325 -14.46 -19.96 -36.89
N VAL A 326 -13.38 -19.44 -37.48
CA VAL A 326 -13.20 -19.40 -38.94
C VAL A 326 -13.08 -20.82 -39.52
N GLU A 327 -12.29 -21.70 -38.90
CA GLU A 327 -12.15 -23.10 -39.33
C GLU A 327 -13.50 -23.84 -39.31
N LEU A 328 -14.31 -23.64 -38.27
CA LEU A 328 -15.63 -24.26 -38.14
C LEU A 328 -16.62 -23.73 -39.21
N GLU A 329 -16.57 -22.43 -39.53
CA GLU A 329 -17.37 -21.83 -40.59
C GLU A 329 -16.97 -22.37 -41.97
N GLU A 330 -15.66 -22.52 -42.24
CA GLU A 330 -15.14 -23.11 -43.46
C GLU A 330 -15.54 -24.58 -43.62
N GLU A 331 -15.42 -25.38 -42.56
CA GLU A 331 -15.87 -26.79 -42.55
C GLU A 331 -17.37 -26.91 -42.80
N SER A 332 -18.18 -26.03 -42.19
CA SER A 332 -19.63 -26.01 -42.40
C SER A 332 -19.99 -25.67 -43.85
N SER A 333 -19.24 -24.77 -44.49
CA SER A 333 -19.43 -24.37 -45.88
C SER A 333 -19.01 -25.47 -46.87
N GLN A 334 -17.93 -26.19 -46.58
CA GLN A 334 -17.47 -27.34 -47.36
C GLN A 334 -18.45 -28.51 -47.26
N ASN A 335 -18.93 -28.81 -46.06
CA ASN A 335 -19.92 -29.88 -45.84
C ASN A 335 -21.31 -29.51 -46.41
N GLY A 336 -21.72 -28.24 -46.37
CA GLY A 336 -22.99 -27.77 -46.95
C GLY A 336 -23.04 -27.82 -48.49
N THR A 337 -21.89 -27.85 -49.16
CA THR A 337 -21.80 -27.97 -50.63
C THR A 337 -21.91 -29.43 -51.11
N TRP A 338 -21.71 -30.41 -50.23
CA TRP A 338 -21.90 -31.83 -50.55
C TRP A 338 -23.38 -32.21 -50.43
N ASN A 339 -24.16 -31.91 -51.49
CA ASN A 339 -25.48 -32.51 -51.71
C ASN A 339 -25.31 -33.73 -52.63
N PRO A 340 -25.17 -34.97 -52.10
CA PRO A 340 -25.09 -36.16 -52.92
C PRO A 340 -26.47 -36.52 -53.46
N GLY A 341 -26.82 -35.95 -54.60
CA GLY A 341 -27.87 -36.47 -55.47
C GLY A 341 -29.28 -36.41 -54.89
N THR A 342 -29.96 -35.31 -55.14
CA THR A 342 -31.29 -35.45 -55.74
C THR A 342 -31.13 -36.23 -57.04
N GLN A 343 -31.29 -37.56 -56.97
CA GLN A 343 -31.63 -38.35 -58.15
C GLN A 343 -32.85 -37.69 -58.78
N THR A 344 -32.64 -37.06 -59.93
CA THR A 344 -33.73 -36.58 -60.76
C THR A 344 -34.36 -37.81 -61.39
N GLU A 345 -35.32 -38.44 -60.71
CA GLU A 345 -36.23 -39.36 -61.36
C GLU A 345 -37.00 -38.55 -62.41
N SER A 346 -36.76 -38.92 -63.67
CA SER A 346 -37.45 -38.40 -64.84
C SER A 346 -38.97 -38.65 -64.69
N PRO A 347 -39.85 -37.64 -64.71
CA PRO A 347 -41.29 -37.91 -64.73
C PRO A 347 -41.64 -38.50 -66.10
N THR A 348 -42.01 -39.78 -66.12
CA THR A 348 -42.67 -40.40 -67.27
C THR A 348 -44.13 -39.93 -67.27
N PRO A 349 -44.65 -39.37 -68.38
CA PRO A 349 -46.03 -38.91 -68.45
C PRO A 349 -46.98 -40.10 -68.55
N THR A 350 -47.95 -40.21 -67.62
CA THR A 350 -49.13 -41.06 -67.80
C THR A 350 -50.39 -40.22 -67.73
N ASP A 351 -51.21 -40.39 -68.77
CA ASP A 351 -52.42 -39.69 -69.17
C ASP A 351 -53.62 -39.89 -68.21
N PRO A 352 -54.69 -39.07 -68.30
CA PRO A 352 -55.73 -38.90 -67.31
C PRO A 352 -56.94 -39.81 -67.57
N THR A 353 -57.36 -40.58 -66.58
CA THR A 353 -58.76 -41.03 -66.46
C THR A 353 -59.01 -41.54 -65.06
N THR A 354 -59.89 -40.87 -64.29
CA THR A 354 -61.16 -41.43 -63.76
C THR A 354 -61.71 -40.54 -62.62
N PRO A 355 -63.03 -40.29 -62.56
CA PRO A 355 -63.63 -39.18 -61.82
C PRO A 355 -64.13 -39.52 -60.41
N THR A 356 -64.17 -38.45 -59.62
CA THR A 356 -65.00 -38.07 -58.45
C THR A 356 -65.90 -39.09 -57.75
N ASN A 357 -65.82 -39.11 -56.40
CA ASN A 357 -67.02 -39.17 -55.56
C ASN A 357 -66.82 -38.34 -54.26
N PRO A 358 -67.77 -37.47 -53.85
CA PRO A 358 -67.62 -36.57 -52.72
C PRO A 358 -68.26 -37.16 -51.44
N GLY A 359 -67.68 -36.86 -50.28
CA GLY A 359 -68.19 -37.38 -49.01
C GLY A 359 -67.69 -36.65 -47.76
N THR A 360 -68.37 -35.56 -47.42
CA THR A 360 -68.79 -35.17 -46.06
C THR A 360 -67.74 -35.01 -44.93
N GLY A 361 -67.35 -33.75 -44.71
CA GLY A 361 -67.70 -32.97 -43.50
C GLY A 361 -67.14 -33.38 -42.13
N ASN A 362 -66.31 -32.51 -41.54
CA ASN A 362 -66.61 -31.84 -40.26
C ASN A 362 -65.63 -30.66 -40.03
N PRO A 363 -66.10 -29.45 -39.63
CA PRO A 363 -65.24 -28.31 -39.35
C PRO A 363 -64.88 -28.25 -37.86
N GLY A 364 -63.60 -28.03 -37.55
CA GLY A 364 -63.10 -28.02 -36.18
C GLY A 364 -62.16 -26.85 -35.91
N THR A 365 -62.77 -25.74 -35.52
CA THR A 365 -62.28 -24.74 -34.54
C THR A 365 -60.92 -24.08 -34.74
N GLY A 366 -60.98 -22.79 -35.12
CA GLY A 366 -59.87 -21.86 -34.95
C GLY A 366 -59.66 -21.43 -33.50
N ASN A 367 -58.44 -20.98 -33.22
CA ASN A 367 -58.16 -19.99 -32.19
C ASN A 367 -56.98 -19.11 -32.65
N PRO A 368 -57.16 -17.79 -32.80
CA PRO A 368 -56.09 -16.84 -33.09
C PRO A 368 -55.49 -16.29 -31.78
N GLY A 369 -54.18 -16.06 -31.74
CA GLY A 369 -53.59 -15.39 -30.57
C GLY A 369 -52.07 -15.37 -30.51
N THR A 370 -51.39 -14.82 -31.52
CA THR A 370 -50.00 -14.38 -31.38
C THR A 370 -49.98 -12.99 -30.74
N GLY A 371 -49.81 -12.95 -29.41
CA GLY A 371 -49.51 -11.72 -28.67
C GLY A 371 -48.06 -11.31 -28.91
N ASN A 372 -47.89 -10.23 -29.66
CA ASN A 372 -46.63 -9.53 -29.91
C ASN A 372 -46.32 -8.61 -28.71
N PRO A 373 -45.19 -8.76 -27.99
CA PRO A 373 -44.69 -7.69 -27.15
C PRO A 373 -43.78 -6.80 -27.99
N GLY A 374 -44.29 -5.63 -28.40
CA GLY A 374 -43.46 -4.56 -28.95
C GLY A 374 -42.51 -3.99 -27.87
N PRO A 375 -41.31 -3.52 -28.23
CA PRO A 375 -40.39 -2.91 -27.30
C PRO A 375 -40.88 -1.51 -26.91
N THR A 376 -41.04 -1.27 -25.62
CA THR A 376 -41.24 0.07 -25.06
C THR A 376 -39.90 0.78 -25.02
N ASP A 377 -39.80 1.85 -25.80
CA ASP A 377 -38.73 2.84 -25.83
C ASP A 377 -38.76 3.69 -24.55
N PRO A 378 -37.70 3.71 -23.71
CA PRO A 378 -37.56 4.69 -22.66
C PRO A 378 -36.80 5.91 -23.21
N GLY A 379 -37.55 6.95 -23.58
CA GLY A 379 -36.98 8.25 -23.92
C GLY A 379 -36.15 8.84 -22.77
N PRO A 380 -35.09 9.62 -23.07
CA PRO A 380 -34.25 10.22 -22.04
C PRO A 380 -34.96 11.39 -21.35
N THR A 381 -35.11 11.29 -20.03
CA THR A 381 -35.39 12.43 -19.16
C THR A 381 -34.14 13.27 -19.01
N ASP A 382 -34.19 14.46 -19.59
CA ASP A 382 -33.25 15.57 -19.46
C ASP A 382 -33.35 16.19 -18.05
N PRO A 383 -32.29 16.20 -17.22
CA PRO A 383 -32.28 16.96 -15.99
C PRO A 383 -31.86 18.42 -16.27
N GLU A 384 -32.81 19.31 -16.01
CA GLU A 384 -32.67 20.77 -15.98
C GLU A 384 -31.43 21.20 -15.14
N PRO A 385 -30.59 22.14 -15.63
CA PRO A 385 -29.45 22.63 -14.86
C PRO A 385 -29.93 23.64 -13.80
N THR A 386 -29.74 23.29 -12.53
CA THR A 386 -29.90 24.22 -11.40
C THR A 386 -28.73 25.21 -11.39
N ASP A 387 -29.04 26.46 -11.67
CA ASP A 387 -28.12 27.62 -11.62
C ASP A 387 -27.79 27.96 -10.15
N PRO A 388 -26.51 27.99 -9.73
CA PRO A 388 -26.16 28.46 -8.40
C PRO A 388 -26.18 30.01 -8.34
N GLU A 389 -27.04 30.51 -7.46
CA GLU A 389 -27.16 31.91 -7.08
C GLU A 389 -25.80 32.50 -6.62
N PRO A 390 -25.41 33.71 -7.09
CA PRO A 390 -24.17 34.35 -6.66
C PRO A 390 -24.35 34.97 -5.27
N THR A 391 -23.52 34.52 -4.31
CA THR A 391 -23.36 35.19 -3.02
C THR A 391 -22.56 36.49 -3.18
N ASP A 392 -23.24 37.61 -2.91
CA ASP A 392 -22.61 38.92 -2.70
C ASP A 392 -21.68 38.90 -1.46
N PRO A 393 -20.52 39.58 -1.52
CA PRO A 393 -19.66 39.77 -0.35
C PRO A 393 -20.19 40.91 0.54
N VAL A 394 -20.44 40.60 1.82
CA VAL A 394 -20.63 41.61 2.87
C VAL A 394 -19.24 42.10 3.30
N GLY A 395 -19.04 43.42 3.24
CA GLY A 395 -17.83 44.11 3.69
C GLY A 395 -17.79 44.40 5.18
#